data_AF-A0A1M2YG37-F1
#
_entry.id   AF-A0A1M2YG37-F1
#
_cell.length_a   1.000
_cell.length_b   1.000
_cell.length_c   1.000
_cell.angle_alpha   90.00
_cell.angle_beta   90.00
_cell.angle_gamma   90.00
#
_symmetry.space_group_name_H-M   'P 1'
#
loop_
_entity.id
_entity.type
_entity.pdbx_description
1 polymer ?
#
loop_
_entity_poly.entity_id
_entity_poly.type
_entity_poly.pdbx_seq_one_letter_code
_entity_poly.pdbx_strand_id
1 'polypeptide(L)'
;MAREYRYREPKSVKEAWKRLKHRIIPAVLAGLNLALLVFLLEYFNIDKAYGLGTSAVIFTSFASSIYIMFITPNSRSARNSKFVKSYIIAGIVGTLGGLSLAVLPLYAVAALVIFSVSVLMIITKSEHPPAAAIAFAFVLFRIGYIGIVIIASGVVIVVALRYLLEKTTFEIEREALKVEITKKEKRLDMQYAKKPRYKRRSKDGR
;
A
#
# COMPACT_ATOMS: atom_id res chain seq x y z
N MET A 1 -7.47 3.66 -20.14
CA MET A 1 -8.62 2.74 -20.07
C MET A 1 -8.60 2.00 -18.74
N ALA A 2 -9.42 2.41 -17.78
CA ALA A 2 -9.63 1.64 -16.55
C ALA A 2 -10.53 0.46 -16.91
N ARG A 3 -10.06 -0.78 -16.71
CA ARG A 3 -10.93 -1.95 -16.81
C ARG A 3 -11.93 -1.83 -15.68
N GLU A 4 -13.17 -1.52 -16.03
CA GLU A 4 -14.31 -1.53 -15.13
C GLU A 4 -14.38 -2.94 -14.52
N TYR A 5 -14.09 -3.05 -13.22
CA TYR A 5 -14.19 -4.32 -12.49
C TYR A 5 -15.68 -4.65 -12.36
N ARG A 6 -16.28 -5.25 -13.39
CA ARG A 6 -17.61 -5.82 -13.27
C ARG A 6 -17.56 -6.88 -12.17
N TYR A 7 -18.30 -6.62 -11.10
CA TYR A 7 -18.46 -7.57 -10.01
C TYR A 7 -19.12 -8.83 -10.57
N ARG A 8 -18.30 -9.86 -10.82
CA ARG A 8 -18.78 -11.14 -11.32
C ARG A 8 -19.10 -12.00 -10.11
N GLU A 9 -20.37 -12.33 -9.89
CA GLU A 9 -20.75 -13.22 -8.78
C GLU A 9 -19.92 -14.51 -8.79
N PRO A 10 -19.48 -15.00 -7.62
CA PRO A 10 -18.69 -16.23 -7.54
C PRO A 10 -19.54 -17.41 -8.02
N LYS A 11 -19.00 -18.22 -8.93
CA LYS A 11 -19.75 -19.38 -9.47
C LYS A 11 -19.72 -20.59 -8.54
N SER A 12 -18.89 -20.55 -7.49
CA SER A 12 -18.78 -21.61 -6.49
C SER A 12 -18.28 -21.10 -5.15
N VAL A 13 -18.58 -21.85 -4.08
CA VAL A 13 -18.10 -21.58 -2.70
C VAL A 13 -16.56 -21.52 -2.65
N LYS A 14 -15.87 -22.37 -3.42
CA LYS A 14 -14.40 -22.36 -3.51
C LYS A 14 -13.84 -21.07 -4.10
N GLU A 15 -14.51 -20.50 -5.10
CA GLU A 15 -14.13 -19.19 -5.67
C GLU A 15 -14.39 -18.05 -4.68
N ALA A 16 -15.51 -18.11 -3.94
CA ALA A 16 -15.80 -17.14 -2.89
C ALA A 16 -14.73 -17.16 -1.80
N TRP A 17 -14.36 -18.35 -1.31
CA TRP A 17 -13.31 -18.51 -0.30
C TRP A 17 -11.94 -18.00 -0.77
N LYS A 18 -11.57 -18.30 -2.03
CA LYS A 18 -10.34 -17.80 -2.62
C LYS A 18 -10.33 -16.27 -2.64
N ARG A 19 -11.40 -15.62 -3.11
CA ARG A 19 -11.50 -14.15 -3.13
C ARG A 19 -11.45 -13.55 -1.73
N LEU A 20 -12.08 -14.21 -0.76
CA LEU A 20 -12.07 -13.79 0.63
C LEU A 20 -10.64 -13.80 1.19
N LYS A 21 -9.87 -14.87 0.97
CA LYS A 21 -8.47 -14.96 1.41
C LYS A 21 -7.61 -13.81 0.85
N HIS A 22 -7.79 -13.43 -0.42
CA HIS A 22 -7.07 -12.31 -1.04
C HIS A 22 -7.42 -10.94 -0.44
N ARG A 23 -8.59 -10.80 0.21
CA ARG A 23 -9.00 -9.57 0.89
C ARG A 23 -8.60 -9.56 2.37
N ILE A 24 -8.67 -10.72 3.02
CA ILE A 24 -8.34 -10.85 4.44
C ILE A 24 -6.83 -10.66 4.67
N ILE A 25 -5.96 -11.23 3.84
CA ILE A 25 -4.50 -11.14 4.06
C ILE A 25 -4.01 -9.67 4.10
N PRO A 26 -4.32 -8.81 3.11
CA PRO A 26 -3.95 -7.39 3.18
C PRO A 26 -4.54 -6.67 4.39
N ALA A 27 -5.79 -6.99 4.76
CA ALA A 27 -6.45 -6.37 5.92
C ALA A 27 -5.78 -6.76 7.24
N VAL A 28 -5.40 -8.03 7.42
CA VAL A 28 -4.68 -8.50 8.61
C VAL A 28 -3.30 -7.86 8.69
N LEU A 29 -2.57 -7.77 7.57
CA LEU A 29 -1.26 -7.11 7.54
C LEU A 29 -1.36 -5.59 7.78
N ALA A 30 -2.43 -4.95 7.30
CA ALA A 30 -2.71 -3.55 7.61
C ALA A 30 -2.98 -3.35 9.11
N GLY A 31 -3.82 -4.20 9.71
CA GLY A 31 -4.09 -4.18 11.15
C GLY A 31 -2.84 -4.42 11.99
N LEU A 32 -1.98 -5.35 11.58
CA LEU A 32 -0.69 -5.59 12.24
C LEU A 32 0.24 -4.37 12.16
N ASN A 33 0.34 -3.71 11.00
CA ASN A 33 1.11 -2.46 10.88
C ASN A 33 0.59 -1.37 11.82
N LEU A 34 -0.73 -1.20 11.89
CA LEU A 34 -1.35 -0.22 12.78
C LEU A 34 -1.03 -0.52 14.25
N ALA A 35 -1.15 -1.79 14.66
CA ALA A 35 -0.86 -2.20 16.03
C ALA A 35 0.62 -1.95 16.40
N LEU A 36 1.55 -2.29 15.49
CA LEU A 36 2.98 -2.03 15.66
C LEU A 36 3.28 -0.53 15.75
N LEU A 37 2.62 0.29 14.94
CA LEU A 37 2.78 1.73 14.98
C LEU A 37 2.26 2.33 16.30
N VAL A 38 1.08 1.90 16.76
CA VAL A 38 0.53 2.34 18.05
C VAL A 38 1.47 1.94 19.19
N PHE A 39 1.93 0.69 19.19
CA PHE A 39 2.91 0.22 20.16
C PHE A 39 4.18 1.09 20.16
N LEU A 40 4.69 1.43 18.98
CA LEU A 40 5.87 2.28 18.84
C LEU A 40 5.63 3.70 19.41
N LEU A 41 4.51 4.34 19.04
CA LEU A 41 4.17 5.69 19.50
C LEU A 41 3.99 5.75 21.02
N GLU A 42 3.35 4.72 21.61
CA GLU A 42 3.13 4.60 23.05
C GLU A 42 4.43 4.30 23.80
N TYR A 43 5.24 3.36 23.30
CA TYR A 43 6.52 2.98 23.90
C TYR A 43 7.45 4.18 24.07
N PHE A 44 7.53 5.04 23.06
CA PHE A 44 8.34 6.27 23.09
C PHE A 44 7.63 7.47 23.74
N ASN A 45 6.39 7.31 24.24
CA ASN A 45 5.61 8.35 24.90
C ASN A 45 5.59 9.68 24.10
N ILE A 46 5.32 9.60 22.78
CA ILE A 46 5.44 10.74 21.86
C ILE A 46 4.63 11.97 22.29
N ASP A 47 3.43 11.77 22.83
CA ASP A 47 2.60 12.87 23.32
C ASP A 47 3.22 13.60 24.51
N LYS A 48 3.95 12.89 25.38
CA LYS A 48 4.68 13.53 26.49
C LYS A 48 5.89 14.31 25.98
N ALA A 49 6.54 13.81 24.92
CA ALA A 49 7.74 14.43 24.37
C ALA A 49 7.46 15.68 23.54
N TYR A 50 6.36 15.70 22.77
CA TYR A 50 6.09 16.75 21.77
C TYR A 50 4.75 17.48 21.96
N GLY A 51 3.94 17.05 22.92
CA GLY A 51 2.65 17.66 23.25
C GLY A 51 1.46 16.75 22.91
N LEU A 52 0.36 16.97 23.63
CA LEU A 52 -0.88 16.21 23.49
C LEU A 52 -1.41 16.26 22.05
N GLY A 53 -1.66 15.09 21.48
CA GLY A 53 -2.21 14.94 20.13
C GLY A 53 -1.18 14.73 19.02
N THR A 54 0.12 14.79 19.33
CA THR A 54 1.19 14.50 18.35
C THR A 54 1.06 13.07 17.81
N SER A 55 0.87 12.10 18.71
CA SER A 55 0.69 10.69 18.38
C SER A 55 -0.53 10.48 17.47
N ALA A 56 -1.62 11.19 17.73
CA ALA A 56 -2.86 11.08 16.96
C ALA A 56 -2.70 11.58 15.52
N VAL A 57 -1.99 12.70 15.30
CA VAL A 57 -1.75 13.22 13.94
C VAL A 57 -0.80 12.30 13.16
N ILE A 58 0.25 11.80 13.80
CA ILE A 58 1.17 10.84 13.17
C ILE A 58 0.44 9.54 12.85
N PHE A 59 -0.31 8.99 13.82
CA PHE A 59 -1.08 7.77 13.68
C PHE A 59 -2.10 7.87 12.54
N THR A 60 -2.91 8.93 12.50
CA THR A 60 -3.94 9.10 11.47
C THR A 60 -3.35 9.22 10.07
N SER A 61 -2.21 9.91 9.93
CA SER A 61 -1.48 9.97 8.67
C SER A 61 -0.98 8.58 8.22
N PHE A 62 -0.27 7.87 9.09
CA PHE A 62 0.19 6.51 8.76
C PHE A 62 -0.96 5.54 8.53
N ALA A 63 -2.06 5.66 9.26
CA ALA A 63 -3.23 4.82 9.06
C ALA A 63 -3.83 5.02 7.68
N SER A 64 -3.91 6.28 7.21
CA SER A 64 -4.29 6.60 5.84
C SER A 64 -3.28 6.03 4.82
N SER A 65 -1.97 6.13 5.07
CA SER A 65 -0.94 5.52 4.22
C SER A 65 -1.07 4.00 4.14
N ILE A 66 -1.25 3.33 5.26
CA ILE A 66 -1.43 1.87 5.36
C ILE A 66 -2.70 1.46 4.61
N TYR A 67 -3.81 2.18 4.80
CA TYR A 67 -5.03 1.93 4.04
C TYR A 67 -4.78 2.01 2.52
N ILE A 68 -4.12 3.07 2.04
CA ILE A 68 -3.80 3.20 0.62
C ILE A 68 -2.89 2.06 0.14
N MET A 69 -1.85 1.73 0.90
CA MET A 69 -0.82 0.76 0.52
C MET A 69 -1.32 -0.69 0.53
N PHE A 70 -2.23 -1.05 1.44
CA PHE A 70 -2.69 -2.43 1.63
C PHE A 70 -4.08 -2.67 1.02
N ILE A 71 -4.99 -1.71 1.10
CA ILE A 71 -6.38 -1.89 0.62
C ILE A 71 -6.53 -1.47 -0.84
N THR A 72 -5.79 -0.45 -1.28
CA THR A 72 -5.80 0.03 -2.69
C THR A 72 -4.41 -0.03 -3.35
N PRO A 73 -3.74 -1.21 -3.35
CA PRO A 73 -2.35 -1.35 -3.77
C PRO A 73 -2.09 -1.00 -5.25
N ASN A 74 -3.14 -1.01 -6.08
CA ASN A 74 -3.06 -0.64 -7.50
C ASN A 74 -3.11 0.88 -7.76
N SER A 75 -3.34 1.69 -6.73
CA SER A 75 -3.35 3.14 -6.87
C SER A 75 -1.95 3.67 -7.20
N ARG A 76 -1.89 4.79 -7.94
CA ARG A 76 -0.60 5.42 -8.26
C ARG A 76 0.17 5.83 -7.01
N SER A 77 -0.52 6.16 -5.92
CA SER A 77 0.03 6.61 -4.63
C SER A 77 0.47 5.48 -3.71
N ALA A 78 0.10 4.22 -4.00
CA ALA A 78 0.49 3.09 -3.18
C ALA A 78 1.94 2.66 -3.40
N ARG A 79 2.63 3.06 -4.49
CA ARG A 79 4.00 2.60 -4.82
C ARG A 79 5.02 2.94 -3.72
N ASN A 80 5.86 1.95 -3.33
CA ASN A 80 6.83 2.08 -2.23
C ASN A 80 7.76 3.28 -2.42
N SER A 81 8.29 3.45 -3.64
CA SER A 81 9.19 4.55 -3.96
C SER A 81 8.53 5.93 -3.82
N LYS A 82 7.22 6.03 -4.06
CA LYS A 82 6.49 7.28 -3.88
C LYS A 82 6.18 7.55 -2.41
N PHE A 83 5.74 6.53 -1.69
CA PHE A 83 5.53 6.60 -0.25
C PHE A 83 6.79 7.11 0.47
N VAL A 84 7.94 6.47 0.26
CA VAL A 84 9.20 6.88 0.91
C VAL A 84 9.60 8.30 0.50
N LYS A 85 9.59 8.63 -0.79
CA LYS A 85 9.94 9.98 -1.28
C LYS A 85 9.03 11.06 -0.68
N SER A 86 7.73 10.79 -0.59
CA SER A 86 6.75 11.73 -0.06
C SER A 86 6.99 12.06 1.41
N TYR A 87 7.35 11.06 2.22
CA TYR A 87 7.67 11.24 3.65
C TYR A 87 9.01 11.97 3.84
N ILE A 88 9.99 11.74 2.98
CA ILE A 88 11.25 12.50 2.98
C ILE A 88 10.97 13.97 2.66
N ILE A 89 10.20 14.25 1.60
CA ILE A 89 9.81 15.63 1.24
C ILE A 89 9.05 16.28 2.39
N ALA A 90 8.08 15.58 2.98
CA ALA A 90 7.29 16.08 4.10
C ALA A 90 8.15 16.39 5.33
N GLY A 91 9.09 15.52 5.69
CA GLY A 91 10.01 15.75 6.80
C GLY A 91 10.89 16.97 6.58
N ILE A 92 11.49 17.11 5.39
CA ILE A 92 12.36 18.25 5.06
C ILE A 92 11.56 19.56 5.09
N VAL A 93 10.45 19.63 4.36
CA VAL A 93 9.66 20.86 4.23
C VAL A 93 8.97 21.20 5.55
N GLY A 94 8.46 20.21 6.28
CA GLY A 94 7.86 20.40 7.60
C GLY A 94 8.86 20.92 8.62
N THR A 95 10.09 20.38 8.64
CA THR A 95 11.17 20.86 9.53
C THR A 95 11.56 22.30 9.19
N LEU A 96 11.77 22.62 7.91
CA LEU A 96 12.09 23.98 7.47
C LEU A 96 10.95 24.95 7.78
N GLY A 97 9.71 24.54 7.56
CA GLY A 97 8.53 25.33 7.91
C GLY A 97 8.42 25.59 9.41
N GLY A 98 8.74 24.59 10.24
CA GLY A 98 8.80 24.75 11.69
C GLY A 98 9.76 25.85 12.15
N LEU A 99 10.87 26.06 11.45
CA LEU A 99 11.80 27.17 11.73
C LEU A 99 11.18 28.55 11.42
N SER A 100 10.35 28.64 10.38
CA SER A 100 9.65 29.87 9.98
C SER A 100 8.63 30.36 11.00
N LEU A 101 8.22 29.51 11.97
CA LEU A 101 7.35 29.92 13.09
C LEU A 101 8.01 30.97 14.01
N ALA A 102 9.32 31.19 13.90
CA ALA A 102 9.99 32.28 14.60
C ALA A 102 9.57 33.67 14.09
N VAL A 103 9.05 33.77 12.86
CA VAL A 103 8.75 35.04 12.19
C VAL A 103 7.30 35.12 11.71
N LEU A 104 6.69 33.99 11.35
CA LEU A 104 5.36 33.94 10.76
C LEU A 104 4.35 33.22 11.67
N PRO A 105 3.06 33.60 11.63
CA PRO A 105 2.02 32.94 12.41
C PRO A 105 1.77 31.50 11.91
N LEU A 106 1.31 30.64 12.82
CA LEU A 106 1.12 29.19 12.58
C LEU A 106 0.33 28.88 11.31
N TYR A 107 -0.83 29.54 11.11
CA TYR A 107 -1.68 29.26 9.95
C TYR A 107 -1.02 29.64 8.61
N ALA A 108 -0.24 30.73 8.59
CA ALA A 108 0.50 31.12 7.39
C ALA A 108 1.59 30.10 7.05
N VAL A 109 2.37 29.67 8.06
CA VAL A 109 3.39 28.63 7.89
C VAL A 109 2.76 27.31 7.45
N ALA A 110 1.66 26.90 8.07
CA ALA A 110 0.96 25.67 7.72
C ALA A 110 0.47 25.69 6.26
N ALA A 111 -0.13 26.80 5.83
CA ALA A 111 -0.58 26.96 4.44
C ALA A 111 0.59 26.88 3.46
N LEU A 112 1.70 27.58 3.74
CA LEU A 112 2.91 27.53 2.93
C LEU A 112 3.50 26.12 2.86
N VAL A 113 3.61 25.42 3.99
CA VAL A 113 4.16 24.06 4.05
C VAL A 113 3.29 23.08 3.26
N ILE A 114 1.98 23.08 3.46
CA ILE A 114 1.07 22.18 2.74
C ILE A 114 1.12 22.47 1.24
N PHE A 115 1.13 23.74 0.85
CA PHE A 115 1.28 24.15 -0.56
C PHE A 115 2.60 23.66 -1.15
N SER A 116 3.73 23.97 -0.51
CA SER A 116 5.07 23.57 -0.97
C SER A 116 5.21 22.05 -1.07
N VAL A 117 4.73 21.30 -0.07
CA VAL A 117 4.76 19.83 -0.08
C VAL A 117 3.92 19.29 -1.24
N SER A 118 2.73 19.83 -1.46
CA SER A 118 1.85 19.40 -2.56
C SER A 118 2.49 19.65 -3.92
N VAL A 119 3.04 20.84 -4.14
CA VAL A 119 3.76 21.19 -5.38
C VAL A 119 4.97 20.27 -5.59
N LEU A 120 5.78 20.05 -4.55
CA LEU A 120 6.96 19.18 -4.63
C LEU A 120 6.58 17.72 -4.92
N MET A 121 5.50 17.21 -4.34
CA MET A 121 5.01 15.86 -4.63
C MET A 121 4.55 15.72 -6.09
N ILE A 122 3.92 16.75 -6.66
CA ILE A 122 3.50 16.76 -8.08
C ILE A 122 4.73 16.77 -8.99
N ILE A 123 5.68 17.69 -8.76
CA ILE A 123 6.91 17.82 -9.57
C ILE A 123 7.72 16.52 -9.54
N THR A 124 7.90 15.94 -8.36
CA THR A 124 8.66 14.70 -8.17
C THR A 124 7.88 13.42 -8.50
N LYS A 125 6.60 13.56 -8.94
CA LYS A 125 5.68 12.45 -9.21
C LYS A 125 5.52 11.48 -8.02
N SER A 126 5.62 12.01 -6.80
CA SER A 126 5.57 11.27 -5.53
C SER A 126 4.27 11.49 -4.73
N GLU A 127 3.17 11.80 -5.43
CA GLU A 127 1.83 11.99 -4.87
C GLU A 127 1.45 10.94 -3.81
N HIS A 128 1.47 11.34 -2.54
CA HIS A 128 1.03 10.53 -1.41
C HIS A 128 0.45 11.48 -0.34
N PRO A 129 -0.86 11.81 -0.43
CA PRO A 129 -1.49 12.85 0.38
C PRO A 129 -1.26 12.76 1.90
N PRO A 130 -1.24 11.56 2.53
CA PRO A 130 -1.03 11.47 3.98
C PRO A 130 0.29 12.10 4.46
N ALA A 131 1.33 12.12 3.63
CA ALA A 131 2.61 12.72 4.01
C ALA A 131 2.50 14.26 4.21
N ALA A 132 1.52 14.94 3.61
CA ALA A 132 1.27 16.36 3.91
C ALA A 132 0.83 16.58 5.37
N ALA A 133 0.06 15.64 5.94
CA ALA A 133 -0.31 15.70 7.36
C ALA A 133 0.92 15.50 8.28
N ILE A 134 1.89 14.69 7.87
CA ILE A 134 3.18 14.59 8.58
C ILE A 134 3.94 15.90 8.53
N ALA A 135 4.05 16.53 7.36
CA ALA A 135 4.71 17.84 7.24
C ALA A 135 4.05 18.88 8.15
N PHE A 136 2.72 18.87 8.22
CA PHE A 136 1.97 19.71 9.15
C PHE A 136 2.25 19.36 10.62
N ALA A 137 2.37 18.08 10.97
CA ALA A 137 2.74 17.65 12.33
C ALA A 137 4.14 18.17 12.74
N PHE A 138 5.11 18.19 11.82
CA PHE A 138 6.43 18.79 12.06
C PHE A 138 6.34 20.27 12.41
N VAL A 139 5.46 21.02 11.74
CA VAL A 139 5.21 22.43 12.04
C VAL A 139 4.51 22.59 13.39
N LEU A 140 3.42 21.85 13.60
CA LEU A 140 2.54 22.02 14.75
C LEU A 140 3.22 21.64 16.07
N PHE A 141 3.95 20.51 16.09
CA PHE A 141 4.50 19.93 17.32
C PHE A 141 6.02 20.06 17.44
N ARG A 142 6.68 20.76 16.51
CA ARG A 142 8.14 20.95 16.47
C ARG A 142 8.89 19.63 16.68
N ILE A 143 8.54 18.64 15.85
CA ILE A 143 9.05 17.28 15.96
C ILE A 143 10.58 17.30 15.87
N GLY A 144 11.24 16.83 16.94
CA GLY A 144 12.68 16.75 17.05
C GLY A 144 13.25 15.43 16.54
N TYR A 145 14.53 15.17 16.84
CA TYR A 145 15.25 14.00 16.37
C TYR A 145 14.58 12.66 16.72
N ILE A 146 14.07 12.52 17.95
CA ILE A 146 13.40 11.28 18.39
C ILE A 146 12.16 11.01 17.53
N GLY A 147 11.32 12.02 17.29
CA GLY A 147 10.15 11.88 16.44
C GLY A 147 10.50 11.60 14.97
N ILE A 148 11.58 12.16 14.45
CA ILE A 148 12.11 11.81 13.11
C ILE A 148 12.46 10.33 13.03
N VAL A 149 13.19 9.81 14.03
CA VAL A 149 13.57 8.38 14.11
C VAL A 149 12.32 7.49 14.15
N ILE A 150 11.30 7.87 14.92
CA ILE A 150 10.05 7.13 15.04
C ILE A 150 9.28 7.13 13.71
N ILE A 151 9.13 8.28 13.05
CA ILE A 151 8.49 8.37 11.73
C ILE A 151 9.27 7.54 10.71
N ALA A 152 10.61 7.64 10.69
CA ALA A 152 11.45 6.85 9.80
C ALA A 152 11.28 5.34 10.05
N SER A 153 11.26 4.91 11.31
CA SER A 153 11.00 3.51 11.66
C SER A 153 9.61 3.04 11.24
N GLY A 154 8.57 3.88 11.39
CA GLY A 154 7.22 3.62 10.88
C GLY A 154 7.19 3.43 9.37
N VAL A 155 7.90 4.29 8.61
CA VAL A 155 8.07 4.15 7.15
C VAL A 155 8.73 2.80 6.81
N VAL A 156 9.79 2.43 7.53
CA VAL A 156 10.50 1.16 7.32
C VAL A 156 9.59 -0.04 7.60
N ILE A 157 8.86 -0.03 8.72
CA ILE A 157 7.90 -1.09 9.09
C ILE A 157 6.85 -1.26 7.99
N VAL A 158 6.22 -0.17 7.56
CA VAL A 158 5.19 -0.18 6.52
C VAL A 158 5.72 -0.74 5.20
N VAL A 159 6.92 -0.32 4.77
CA VAL A 159 7.56 -0.83 3.55
C VAL A 159 7.93 -2.31 3.68
N ALA A 160 8.46 -2.73 4.84
CA ALA A 160 8.84 -4.13 5.08
C ALA A 160 7.61 -5.05 5.02
N LEU A 161 6.51 -4.70 5.69
CA LEU A 161 5.29 -5.49 5.66
C LEU A 161 4.63 -5.46 4.28
N ARG A 162 4.73 -4.36 3.55
CA ARG A 162 4.24 -4.32 2.17
C ARG A 162 5.06 -5.24 1.26
N TYR A 163 6.38 -5.29 1.45
CA TYR A 163 7.23 -6.23 0.71
C TYR A 163 6.83 -7.69 1.01
N LEU A 164 6.52 -8.02 2.27
CA LEU A 164 5.97 -9.33 2.65
C LEU A 164 4.61 -9.61 2.00
N LEU A 165 3.73 -8.61 1.90
CA LEU A 165 2.45 -8.73 1.21
C LEU A 165 2.64 -9.02 -0.28
N GLU A 166 3.52 -8.27 -0.95
CA GLU A 166 3.82 -8.47 -2.37
C GLU A 166 4.36 -9.89 -2.60
N LYS A 167 5.33 -10.32 -1.79
CA LYS A 167 5.90 -11.68 -1.87
C LYS A 167 4.84 -12.77 -1.67
N THR A 168 4.02 -12.68 -0.64
CA THR A 168 2.97 -13.67 -0.35
C THR A 168 1.87 -13.67 -1.42
N THR A 169 1.52 -12.51 -1.97
CA THR A 169 0.51 -12.41 -3.03
C THR A 169 1.01 -13.04 -4.33
N PHE A 170 2.27 -12.79 -4.73
CA PHE A 170 2.85 -13.38 -5.94
C PHE A 170 2.95 -14.91 -5.86
N GLU A 171 3.25 -15.47 -4.69
CA GLU A 171 3.27 -16.92 -4.48
C GLU A 171 1.87 -17.51 -4.69
N ILE A 172 0.83 -16.87 -4.13
CA ILE A 172 -0.55 -17.30 -4.28
C ILE A 172 -1.02 -17.19 -5.74
N GLU A 173 -0.65 -16.12 -6.45
CA GLU A 173 -0.97 -15.96 -7.88
C GLU A 173 -0.29 -17.02 -8.75
N ARG A 174 0.97 -17.38 -8.46
CA ARG A 174 1.67 -18.45 -9.19
C ARG A 174 1.02 -19.81 -8.99
N GLU A 175 0.64 -20.15 -7.76
CA GLU A 175 -0.07 -21.40 -7.49
C GLU A 175 -1.43 -21.45 -8.18
N ALA A 176 -2.16 -20.33 -8.17
CA ALA A 176 -3.42 -20.19 -8.88
C ALA A 176 -3.27 -20.45 -10.38
N LEU A 177 -2.25 -19.87 -11.01
CA LEU A 177 -2.00 -20.01 -12.44
C LEU A 177 -1.64 -21.46 -12.82
N LYS A 178 -0.81 -22.13 -12.02
CA LYS A 178 -0.45 -23.55 -12.22
C LYS A 178 -1.70 -24.45 -12.21
N VAL A 179 -2.58 -24.28 -11.22
CA VAL A 179 -3.82 -25.07 -11.11
C VAL A 179 -4.72 -24.85 -12.32
N GLU A 180 -4.80 -23.62 -12.85
CA GLU A 180 -5.62 -23.31 -14.02
C GLU A 180 -5.06 -23.92 -15.31
N ILE A 181 -3.74 -23.87 -15.50
CA ILE A 181 -3.05 -24.51 -16.64
C ILE A 181 -3.29 -26.03 -16.62
N THR A 182 -3.02 -26.70 -15.49
CA THR A 182 -3.22 -28.16 -15.36
C THR A 182 -4.69 -28.56 -15.61
N LYS A 183 -5.65 -27.74 -15.17
CA LYS A 183 -7.07 -27.99 -15.43
C LYS A 183 -7.43 -27.81 -16.90
N LYS A 184 -6.81 -26.85 -17.59
CA LYS A 184 -7.00 -26.62 -19.03
C LYS A 184 -6.38 -27.74 -19.86
N GLU A 185 -5.18 -28.21 -19.51
CA GLU A 185 -4.54 -29.38 -20.12
C GLU A 185 -5.44 -30.62 -19.99
N LYS A 186 -5.89 -30.97 -18.78
CA LYS A 186 -6.81 -32.11 -18.57
C LYS A 186 -8.10 -32.01 -19.39
N ARG A 187 -8.64 -30.81 -19.59
CA ARG A 187 -9.83 -30.58 -20.42
C ARG A 187 -9.55 -30.80 -21.90
N LEU A 188 -8.40 -30.33 -22.39
CA LEU A 188 -7.96 -30.55 -23.76
C LEU A 188 -7.74 -32.05 -24.00
N ASP A 189 -7.05 -32.75 -23.10
CA ASP A 189 -6.80 -34.19 -23.21
C ASP A 189 -8.10 -35.00 -23.28
N MET A 190 -9.08 -34.68 -22.43
CA MET A 190 -10.41 -35.30 -22.49
C MET A 190 -11.15 -34.98 -23.80
N GLN A 191 -10.99 -33.78 -24.34
CA GLN A 191 -11.61 -33.37 -25.60
C GLN A 191 -10.96 -34.10 -26.79
N TYR A 192 -9.63 -34.28 -26.78
CA TYR A 192 -8.91 -35.05 -27.78
C TYR A 192 -9.22 -36.55 -27.69
N ALA A 193 -9.35 -37.11 -26.48
CA ALA A 193 -9.73 -38.51 -26.28
C ALA A 193 -11.15 -38.83 -26.81
N LYS A 194 -12.07 -37.85 -26.77
CA LYS A 194 -13.42 -38.00 -27.32
C LYS A 194 -13.54 -37.83 -28.83
N LYS A 195 -12.53 -37.26 -29.51
CA LYS A 195 -12.56 -37.20 -30.98
C LYS A 195 -12.31 -38.61 -31.52
N PRO A 196 -13.27 -39.25 -32.20
CA PRO A 196 -13.04 -40.55 -32.80
C PRO A 196 -11.84 -40.43 -33.73
N ARG A 197 -10.83 -41.29 -33.55
CA ARG A 197 -9.71 -41.40 -34.48
C ARG A 197 -10.31 -41.68 -35.85
N TYR A 198 -10.35 -40.66 -36.70
CA TYR A 198 -10.76 -40.82 -38.08
C TYR A 198 -9.81 -41.85 -38.67
N LYS A 199 -10.29 -43.09 -38.80
CA LYS A 199 -9.52 -44.21 -39.37
C LYS A 199 -9.06 -43.68 -40.72
N ARG A 200 -7.76 -43.39 -40.87
CA ARG A 200 -7.14 -43.18 -42.18
C ARG A 200 -7.49 -44.44 -42.95
N ARG A 201 -8.53 -44.39 -43.79
CA ARG A 201 -8.76 -45.39 -44.83
C ARG A 201 -7.48 -45.33 -45.65
N SER A 202 -6.59 -46.30 -45.47
CA SER A 202 -5.56 -46.56 -46.46
C SER A 202 -6.32 -46.85 -47.75
N LYS A 203 -6.22 -45.94 -48.71
CA LYS A 203 -6.51 -46.26 -50.10
C LYS A 203 -5.32 -47.11 -50.58
N ASP A 204 -5.30 -48.37 -50.17
CA ASP A 204 -4.66 -49.41 -50.96
C ASP A 204 -5.77 -49.98 -51.84
N GLY A 205 -5.68 -49.70 -53.13
CA GLY A 205 -6.69 -50.17 -54.07
C GLY A 205 -6.61 -49.56 -55.45
N ARG A 206 -5.55 -49.96 -56.17
CA ARG A 206 -5.37 -49.99 -57.63
C ARG A 206 -4.97 -48.69 -58.32
#